data_AF-A0A2E7CEW3-F1
#
_entry.id   AF-A0A2E7CEW3-F1
#
_cell.length_a   1.000
_cell.length_b   1.000
_cell.length_c   1.000
_cell.angle_alpha   90.00
_cell.angle_beta   90.00
_cell.angle_gamma   90.00
#
_symmetry.space_group_name_H-M   'P 1'
#
loop_
_entity.id
_entity.type
_entity.pdbx_description
1 polymer ?
#
loop_
_entity_poly.entity_id
_entity_poly.type
_entity_poly.pdbx_seq_one_letter_code
_entity_poly.pdbx_strand_id
1 'polypeptide(L)'
;MSGPSPARHILIAPDRGHGVQLGPTLVNLSELHPHEATNPNRVKKSTHMHVRWGAMRSRVIVDAKDHIVIDGHHRLAVAHRLGLQCVPVLLVDPAELRVERRGSHAPLTHAEVVAHVRQRGVMPARSTKYALDGLDVACDVPLDRLRHLAGGSL
;
A
#
# COMPACT_ATOMS: atom_id res chain seq x y z
N MET A 1 31.54 -9.99 11.12
CA MET A 1 30.58 -9.24 11.96
C MET A 1 29.74 -8.40 11.01
N SER A 2 28.57 -8.88 10.62
CA SER A 2 27.64 -8.13 9.76
C SER A 2 26.63 -7.47 10.68
N GLY A 3 26.82 -6.18 10.96
CA GLY A 3 25.80 -5.37 11.63
C GLY A 3 24.56 -5.24 10.74
N PRO A 4 23.37 -4.95 11.30
CA PRO A 4 22.18 -4.75 10.49
C PRO A 4 22.41 -3.57 9.55
N SER A 5 22.18 -3.80 8.25
CA SER A 5 22.15 -2.73 7.26
C SER A 5 21.04 -1.77 7.67
N PRO A 6 21.33 -0.49 7.95
CA PRO A 6 20.29 0.48 8.25
C PRO A 6 19.36 0.58 7.04
N ALA A 7 18.05 0.50 7.27
CA ALA A 7 17.01 0.77 6.29
C ALA A 7 17.10 2.25 5.87
N ARG A 8 18.04 2.55 4.96
CA ARG A 8 18.33 3.92 4.54
C ARG A 8 17.41 4.24 3.35
N HIS A 9 16.57 5.25 3.54
CA HIS A 9 15.87 6.04 2.50
C HIS A 9 14.68 5.44 1.73
N ILE A 10 14.01 4.39 2.21
CA ILE A 10 12.79 3.91 1.51
C ILE A 10 11.54 4.73 1.86
N LEU A 11 11.59 5.57 2.90
CA LEU A 11 10.46 6.38 3.33
C LEU A 11 10.59 7.79 2.79
N ILE A 12 9.67 8.17 1.90
CA ILE A 12 9.48 9.57 1.56
C ILE A 12 8.62 10.18 2.67
N ALA A 13 9.25 11.03 3.49
CA ALA A 13 8.51 11.88 4.40
C ALA A 13 7.66 12.85 3.55
N PRO A 14 6.36 13.04 3.83
CA PRO A 14 5.61 14.08 3.16
C PRO A 14 6.18 15.44 3.57
N ASP A 15 6.63 16.23 2.60
CA ASP A 15 6.94 17.63 2.82
C ASP A 15 5.63 18.38 3.02
N ARG A 16 5.32 18.80 4.26
CA ARG A 16 4.60 20.06 4.59
C ARG A 16 5.01 20.55 5.98
N GLY A 17 5.38 21.81 6.06
CA GLY A 17 5.91 22.47 7.26
C GLY A 17 5.06 22.35 8.53
N HIS A 18 5.78 22.45 9.66
CA HIS A 18 5.32 22.58 11.05
C HIS A 18 4.43 21.45 11.60
N GLY A 19 5.07 20.35 12.00
CA GLY A 19 4.54 19.36 12.95
C GLY A 19 5.04 17.95 12.67
N VAL A 20 5.65 17.28 13.66
CA VAL A 20 6.02 15.86 13.55
C VAL A 20 4.75 15.03 13.50
N GLN A 21 4.46 14.38 12.37
CA GLN A 21 3.39 13.40 12.27
C GLN A 21 3.83 12.09 12.93
N LEU A 22 3.41 11.84 14.17
CA LEU A 22 3.76 10.65 14.96
C LEU A 22 3.02 9.36 14.53
N GLY A 23 2.16 9.42 13.50
CA GLY A 23 1.32 8.30 13.05
C GLY A 23 1.53 7.93 11.58
N PRO A 24 0.90 6.83 11.10
CA PRO A 24 0.95 6.48 9.69
C PRO A 24 0.38 7.60 8.81
N THR A 25 0.97 7.80 7.64
CA THR A 25 0.38 8.63 6.59
C THR A 25 -0.94 8.00 6.16
N LEU A 26 -2.01 8.80 6.07
CA LEU A 26 -3.30 8.36 5.53
C LEU A 26 -3.47 8.92 4.12
N VAL A 27 -3.98 8.10 3.20
CA VAL A 27 -4.28 8.51 1.82
C VAL A 27 -5.71 8.09 1.48
N ASN A 28 -6.45 8.96 0.79
CA ASN A 28 -7.83 8.66 0.41
C ASN A 28 -7.87 7.52 -0.59
N LEU A 29 -8.89 6.67 -0.49
CA LEU A 29 -9.02 5.52 -1.40
C LEU A 29 -9.10 5.93 -2.87
N SER A 30 -9.66 7.10 -3.15
CA SER A 30 -9.81 7.65 -4.51
C SER A 30 -8.47 7.98 -5.18
N GLU A 31 -7.41 8.14 -4.40
CA GLU A 31 -6.07 8.47 -4.89
C GLU A 31 -5.23 7.22 -5.18
N LEU A 32 -5.67 6.04 -4.74
CA LEU A 32 -4.90 4.81 -4.82
C LEU A 32 -5.27 3.97 -6.03
N HIS A 33 -4.24 3.47 -6.74
CA HIS A 33 -4.41 2.71 -7.96
C HIS A 33 -3.86 1.28 -7.81
N PRO A 34 -4.71 0.26 -7.64
CA PRO A 34 -4.25 -1.13 -7.59
C PRO A 34 -3.78 -1.60 -8.96
N HIS A 35 -2.59 -2.23 -9.02
CA HIS A 35 -2.09 -2.83 -10.25
C HIS A 35 -2.44 -4.32 -10.42
N GLU A 36 -2.89 -5.01 -9.35
CA GLU A 36 -3.29 -6.42 -9.41
C GLU A 36 -4.69 -6.66 -8.87
N ALA A 37 -5.35 -7.66 -9.44
CA ALA A 37 -6.62 -8.16 -8.97
C ALA A 37 -6.46 -8.85 -7.62
N THR A 38 -7.52 -8.83 -6.83
CA THR A 38 -7.56 -9.52 -5.55
C THR A 38 -8.26 -10.86 -5.66
N ASN A 39 -8.14 -11.68 -4.61
CA ASN A 39 -8.88 -12.93 -4.49
C ASN A 39 -10.08 -12.67 -3.57
N PRO A 40 -11.34 -12.78 -4.05
CA PRO A 40 -12.53 -12.43 -3.27
C PRO A 40 -12.65 -13.19 -1.94
N ASN A 41 -12.25 -14.46 -1.89
CA ASN A 41 -12.28 -15.27 -0.67
C ASN A 41 -11.26 -14.76 0.35
N ARG A 42 -10.07 -14.33 -0.10
CA ARG A 42 -9.07 -13.70 0.79
C ARG A 42 -9.56 -12.34 1.29
N VAL A 43 -10.18 -11.53 0.43
CA VAL A 43 -10.80 -10.25 0.84
C VAL A 43 -11.87 -10.51 1.90
N LYS A 44 -12.79 -11.45 1.68
CA LYS A 44 -13.84 -11.81 2.64
C LYS A 44 -13.24 -12.23 3.99
N LYS A 45 -12.27 -13.16 4.00
CA LYS A 45 -11.61 -13.60 5.25
C LYS A 45 -10.91 -12.43 5.96
N SER A 46 -10.15 -11.63 5.22
CA SER A 46 -9.45 -10.46 5.76
C SER A 46 -10.40 -9.40 6.33
N THR A 47 -11.56 -9.21 5.69
CA THR A 47 -12.60 -8.27 6.17
C THR A 47 -13.06 -8.64 7.58
N HIS A 48 -13.34 -9.93 7.84
CA HIS A 48 -13.75 -10.38 9.17
C HIS A 48 -12.69 -10.10 10.23
N MET A 49 -11.40 -10.22 9.88
CA MET A 49 -10.30 -9.94 10.80
C MET A 49 -10.23 -8.44 11.14
N HIS A 50 -10.32 -7.55 10.14
CA HIS A 50 -10.31 -6.11 10.37
C HIS A 50 -11.48 -5.66 11.25
N VAL A 51 -12.69 -6.19 10.99
CA VAL A 51 -13.87 -5.91 11.82
C VAL A 51 -13.66 -6.42 13.25
N ARG A 52 -13.16 -7.65 13.42
CA ARG A 52 -12.88 -8.21 14.75
C ARG A 52 -11.86 -7.39 15.54
N TRP A 53 -10.85 -6.84 14.86
CA TRP A 53 -9.84 -5.99 15.51
C TRP A 53 -10.33 -4.57 15.77
N GLY A 54 -11.37 -4.11 15.06
CA GLY A 54 -11.79 -2.71 15.07
C GLY A 54 -10.79 -1.75 14.42
N ALA A 55 -9.75 -2.26 13.75
CA ALA A 55 -8.64 -1.48 13.22
C ALA A 55 -7.98 -2.11 11.98
N MET A 56 -7.29 -1.29 11.20
CA MET A 56 -6.30 -1.74 10.22
C MET A 56 -4.91 -1.75 10.87
N ARG A 57 -4.27 -2.93 10.85
CA ARG A 57 -3.04 -3.20 11.62
C ARG A 57 -1.73 -3.25 10.82
N SER A 58 -1.81 -3.01 9.52
CA SER A 58 -0.63 -2.91 8.67
C SER A 58 -0.88 -1.95 7.50
N ARG A 59 0.17 -1.26 7.07
CA ARG A 59 0.10 -0.19 6.06
C ARG A 59 0.11 -0.74 4.63
N VAL A 60 -0.69 -0.16 3.74
CA VAL A 60 -0.60 -0.42 2.29
C VAL A 60 0.69 0.21 1.75
N ILE A 61 1.51 -0.52 1.01
CA ILE A 61 2.74 0.03 0.44
C ILE A 61 2.40 0.64 -0.92
N VAL A 62 2.75 1.91 -1.11
CA VAL A 62 2.29 2.72 -2.24
C VAL A 62 3.47 3.50 -2.81
N ASP A 63 3.60 3.48 -4.14
CA ASP A 63 4.47 4.38 -4.87
C ASP A 63 4.10 5.85 -4.56
N ALA A 64 5.06 6.60 -4.02
CA ALA A 64 4.83 7.99 -3.61
C ALA A 64 4.50 8.96 -4.76
N LYS A 65 4.83 8.60 -6.01
CA LYS A 65 4.66 9.47 -7.16
C LYS A 65 3.33 9.21 -7.87
N ASP A 66 3.14 8.01 -8.40
CA ASP A 66 1.97 7.67 -9.22
C ASP A 66 0.85 7.00 -8.40
N HIS A 67 1.03 6.84 -7.08
CA HIS A 67 0.07 6.25 -6.14
C HIS A 67 -0.37 4.82 -6.52
N ILE A 68 0.52 4.11 -7.22
CA ILE A 68 0.33 2.68 -7.49
C ILE A 68 0.49 1.90 -6.19
N VAL A 69 -0.50 1.06 -5.87
CA VAL A 69 -0.40 0.12 -4.74
C VAL A 69 0.61 -0.95 -5.10
N ILE A 70 1.74 -0.98 -4.39
CA ILE A 70 2.82 -1.96 -4.59
C ILE A 70 2.52 -3.25 -3.84
N ASP A 71 2.07 -3.14 -2.59
CA ASP A 71 1.61 -4.27 -1.79
C ASP A 71 0.39 -3.90 -0.94
N GLY A 72 -0.44 -4.88 -0.63
CA GLY A 72 -1.63 -4.68 0.19
C GLY A 72 -2.91 -4.50 -0.63
N HIS A 73 -2.98 -4.99 -1.87
CA HIS A 73 -4.19 -4.94 -2.70
C HIS A 73 -5.42 -5.50 -1.99
N HIS A 74 -5.29 -6.62 -1.26
CA HIS A 74 -6.40 -7.17 -0.47
C HIS A 74 -6.80 -6.24 0.68
N ARG A 75 -5.87 -5.50 1.30
CA ARG A 75 -6.16 -4.54 2.36
C ARG A 75 -6.92 -3.33 1.80
N LEU A 76 -6.49 -2.81 0.65
CA LEU A 76 -7.24 -1.78 -0.08
C LEU A 76 -8.66 -2.28 -0.45
N ALA A 77 -8.79 -3.50 -0.97
CA ALA A 77 -10.10 -4.07 -1.29
C ALA A 77 -10.99 -4.28 -0.05
N VAL A 78 -10.41 -4.61 1.11
CA VAL A 78 -11.12 -4.64 2.39
C VAL A 78 -11.62 -3.24 2.76
N ALA A 79 -10.80 -2.21 2.60
CA ALA A 79 -11.18 -0.83 2.88
C ALA A 79 -12.40 -0.39 2.04
N HIS A 80 -12.38 -0.66 0.73
CA HIS A 80 -13.53 -0.42 -0.14
C HIS A 80 -14.77 -1.21 0.31
N ARG A 81 -14.62 -2.49 0.65
CA ARG A 81 -15.72 -3.34 1.10
C ARG A 81 -16.36 -2.86 2.41
N LEU A 82 -15.58 -2.25 3.29
CA LEU A 82 -16.06 -1.71 4.58
C LEU A 82 -16.61 -0.28 4.48
N GLY A 83 -16.56 0.35 3.29
CA GLY A 83 -16.98 1.74 3.09
C GLY A 83 -16.06 2.73 3.81
N LEU A 84 -14.76 2.44 3.89
CA LEU A 84 -13.77 3.39 4.38
C LEU A 84 -13.48 4.46 3.32
N GLN A 85 -12.94 5.60 3.75
CA GLN A 85 -12.58 6.72 2.88
C GLN A 85 -11.07 6.88 2.71
N CYS A 86 -10.27 6.41 3.66
CA CYS A 86 -8.81 6.39 3.56
C CYS A 86 -8.19 5.13 4.15
N VAL A 87 -6.89 4.93 3.93
CA VAL A 87 -6.09 3.84 4.54
C VAL A 87 -4.74 4.35 5.03
N PRO A 88 -4.14 3.71 6.05
CA PRO A 88 -2.75 3.93 6.39
C PRO A 88 -1.84 3.37 5.30
N VAL A 89 -0.90 4.20 4.85
CA VAL A 89 0.05 3.86 3.79
C VAL A 89 1.50 3.99 4.25
N LEU A 90 2.36 3.26 3.56
CA LEU A 90 3.79 3.49 3.51
C LEU A 90 4.12 4.00 2.11
N LEU A 91 4.50 5.27 2.01
CA LEU A 91 4.93 5.86 0.75
C LEU A 91 6.40 5.53 0.52
N VAL A 92 6.70 4.99 -0.66
CA VAL A 92 8.04 4.54 -1.03
C VAL A 92 8.46 5.09 -2.39
N ASP A 93 9.76 5.26 -2.59
CA ASP A 93 10.31 5.49 -3.93
C ASP A 93 10.43 4.14 -4.66
N PRO A 94 9.66 3.90 -5.74
CA PRO A 94 9.75 2.65 -6.47
C PRO A 94 11.09 2.45 -7.19
N ALA A 95 11.91 3.50 -7.38
CA ALA A 95 13.26 3.36 -7.96
C ALA A 95 14.21 2.55 -7.07
N GLU A 96 13.96 2.54 -5.75
CA GLU A 96 14.74 1.77 -4.77
C GLU A 96 14.25 0.31 -4.65
N LEU A 97 13.18 -0.06 -5.38
CA LEU A 97 12.58 -1.38 -5.30
C LEU A 97 12.85 -2.20 -6.56
N ARG A 98 13.31 -3.42 -6.35
CA ARG A 98 13.40 -4.42 -7.42
C ARG A 98 12.03 -5.06 -7.64
N VAL A 99 11.58 -5.11 -8.90
CA VAL A 99 10.34 -5.79 -9.30
C VAL A 99 10.62 -6.90 -10.31
N GLU A 100 9.88 -7.99 -10.20
CA GLU A 100 9.92 -9.13 -11.13
C GLU A 100 8.52 -9.50 -11.58
N ARG A 101 8.41 -10.07 -12.79
CA ARG A 101 7.18 -10.75 -13.23
C ARG A 101 7.14 -12.15 -12.62
N ARG A 102 6.03 -12.53 -12.00
CA ARG A 102 5.93 -13.89 -11.45
C ARG A 102 5.89 -14.94 -12.56
N GLY A 103 6.70 -15.98 -12.40
CA GLY A 103 6.75 -17.11 -13.34
C GLY A 103 7.44 -16.79 -14.67
N SER A 104 8.16 -15.67 -14.76
CA SER A 104 8.93 -15.29 -15.94
C SER A 104 10.26 -14.67 -15.53
N HIS A 105 11.29 -14.88 -16.35
CA HIS A 105 12.58 -14.21 -16.22
C HIS A 105 12.67 -12.92 -17.07
N ALA A 106 11.60 -12.58 -17.80
CA ALA A 106 11.57 -11.35 -18.57
C ALA A 106 11.72 -10.13 -17.63
N PRO A 107 12.53 -9.12 -18.01
CA PRO A 107 12.61 -7.89 -17.27
C PRO A 107 11.24 -7.25 -17.07
N LEU A 108 11.04 -6.61 -15.92
CA LEU A 108 9.89 -5.77 -15.62
C LEU A 108 10.40 -4.57 -14.85
N THR A 109 9.97 -3.39 -15.25
CA THR A 109 10.23 -2.13 -14.55
C THR A 109 8.96 -1.63 -13.86
N HIS A 110 9.11 -0.79 -12.85
CA HIS A 110 7.95 -0.14 -12.23
C HIS A 110 7.20 0.76 -13.23
N ALA A 111 7.93 1.46 -14.11
CA ALA A 111 7.33 2.30 -15.15
C ALA A 111 6.39 1.50 -16.09
N GLU A 112 6.73 0.26 -16.44
CA GLU A 112 5.84 -0.62 -17.20
C GLU A 112 4.58 -1.01 -16.42
N VAL A 113 4.68 -1.19 -15.09
CA VAL A 113 3.51 -1.42 -14.23
C VAL A 113 2.60 -0.19 -14.24
N VAL A 114 3.15 1.02 -14.07
CA VAL A 114 2.39 2.27 -14.14
C VAL A 114 1.70 2.41 -15.50
N ALA A 115 2.43 2.20 -16.60
CA ALA A 115 1.89 2.27 -17.96
C ALA A 115 0.76 1.26 -18.17
N HIS A 116 0.92 0.03 -17.68
CA HIS A 116 -0.12 -0.98 -17.74
C HIS A 116 -1.39 -0.52 -17.00
N VAL A 117 -1.26 -0.02 -15.77
CA VAL A 117 -2.41 0.46 -14.99
C VAL A 117 -3.15 1.56 -15.73
N ARG A 118 -2.43 2.53 -16.31
CA ARG A 118 -3.02 3.65 -17.05
C ARG A 118 -3.72 3.22 -18.34
N GLN A 119 -3.22 2.20 -19.03
CA GLN A 119 -3.72 1.80 -20.36
C GLN A 119 -4.74 0.66 -20.30
N ARG A 120 -4.56 -0.28 -19.38
CA ARG A 120 -5.28 -1.57 -19.35
C ARG A 120 -5.96 -1.85 -18.00
N GLY A 121 -5.70 -1.02 -17.00
CA GLY A 121 -6.20 -1.22 -15.65
C GLY A 121 -5.44 -2.33 -14.92
N VAL A 122 -6.18 -3.30 -14.39
CA VAL A 122 -5.66 -4.21 -13.37
C VAL A 122 -5.15 -5.52 -14.00
N MET A 123 -3.95 -5.96 -13.62
CA MET A 123 -3.39 -7.27 -13.99
C MET A 123 -4.01 -8.42 -13.19
N PRO A 124 -3.90 -9.68 -13.64
CA PRO A 124 -4.26 -10.84 -12.83
C PRO A 124 -3.55 -10.85 -11.46
N ALA A 125 -4.17 -11.49 -10.47
CA ALA A 125 -3.61 -11.58 -9.13
C ALA A 125 -2.24 -12.28 -9.13
N ARG A 126 -1.27 -11.72 -8.40
CA ARG A 126 0.12 -12.21 -8.29
C ARG A 126 0.85 -12.19 -9.64
N SER A 127 0.73 -11.09 -10.38
CA SER A 127 1.46 -10.89 -11.65
C SER A 127 2.89 -10.41 -11.43
N THR A 128 3.14 -9.76 -10.30
CA THR A 128 4.39 -9.11 -9.94
C THR A 128 4.91 -9.58 -8.58
N LYS A 129 6.19 -9.32 -8.32
CA LYS A 129 6.83 -9.51 -7.03
C LYS A 129 7.84 -8.40 -6.82
N TYR A 130 7.57 -7.54 -5.84
CA TYR A 130 8.53 -6.54 -5.37
C TYR A 130 9.42 -7.13 -4.26
N ALA A 131 10.67 -6.71 -4.19
CA ALA A 131 11.53 -6.93 -3.04
C ALA A 131 11.19 -5.89 -1.96
N LEU A 132 10.58 -6.34 -0.86
CA LEU A 132 9.97 -5.47 0.16
C LEU A 132 10.57 -5.70 1.56
N ASP A 133 11.77 -6.28 1.61
CA ASP A 133 12.46 -6.62 2.85
C ASP A 133 12.61 -5.38 3.75
N GLY A 134 12.11 -5.47 4.98
CA GLY A 134 12.14 -4.38 5.96
C GLY A 134 11.05 -3.31 5.80
N LEU A 135 10.10 -3.46 4.88
CA LEU A 135 9.02 -2.50 4.64
C LEU A 135 7.68 -2.87 5.26
N ASP A 136 7.58 -4.02 5.93
CA ASP A 136 6.37 -4.36 6.67
C ASP A 136 6.31 -3.55 7.96
N VAL A 137 5.52 -2.48 7.93
CA VAL A 137 5.34 -1.56 9.05
C VAL A 137 3.95 -1.75 9.64
N ALA A 138 3.92 -2.24 10.88
CA ALA A 138 2.70 -2.34 11.66
C ALA A 138 2.09 -0.95 11.91
N CYS A 139 0.78 -0.92 12.06
CA CYS A 139 0.03 0.22 12.57
C CYS A 139 -1.12 -0.29 13.44
N ASP A 140 -1.90 0.62 14.02
CA ASP A 140 -3.19 0.27 14.64
C ASP A 140 -4.11 1.47 14.48
N VAL A 141 -4.71 1.60 13.28
CA VAL A 141 -5.61 2.72 12.97
C VAL A 141 -7.06 2.23 13.08
N PRO A 142 -7.86 2.80 13.99
CA PRO A 142 -9.27 2.43 14.15
C PRO A 142 -10.05 2.56 12.85
N LEU A 143 -10.96 1.61 12.58
CA LEU A 143 -11.79 1.65 11.37
C LEU A 143 -12.64 2.92 11.32
N ASP A 144 -13.12 3.41 12.46
CA ASP A 144 -13.91 4.64 12.53
C ASP A 144 -13.11 5.84 12.03
N ARG A 145 -11.82 5.95 12.39
CA ARG A 145 -10.94 6.99 11.82
C ARG A 145 -10.83 6.90 10.30
N LEU A 146 -10.80 5.69 9.77
CA LEU A 146 -10.68 5.44 8.33
C LEU A 146 -11.99 5.69 7.55
N ARG A 147 -13.11 5.93 8.24
CA ARG A 147 -14.38 6.35 7.60
C ARG A 147 -14.39 7.81 7.17
N HIS A 148 -13.39 8.58 7.55
CA HIS A 148 -13.25 9.99 7.18
C HIS A 148 -12.07 10.15 6.20
N LEU A 149 -12.12 11.19 5.35
CA LEU A 149 -10.98 11.55 4.49
C LEU A 149 -9.70 11.74 5.33
N ALA A 150 -8.55 11.55 4.69
CA ALA A 150 -7.24 11.65 5.33
C ALA A 150 -7.06 13.01 6.05
N GLY A 151 -7.53 14.11 5.44
CA GLY A 151 -7.50 15.46 6.03
C GLY A 151 -8.71 15.84 6.90
N GLY A 152 -9.70 14.97 7.06
CA GLY A 152 -10.86 15.24 7.92
C GLY A 152 -10.49 15.13 9.40
N SER A 153 -10.97 16.07 10.22
CA SER A 153 -11.01 15.86 11.68
C SER A 153 -12.12 14.88 12.03
N LEU A 154 -11.91 14.15 13.13
CA LEU A 154 -12.91 13.29 13.78
C LEU A 154 -14.10 14.10 14.29
#